data_AF-A0A926PY59-F1
#
_entry.id   AF-A0A926PY59-F1
#
_cell.length_a   1.000
_cell.length_b   1.000
_cell.length_c   1.000
_cell.angle_alpha   90.00
_cell.angle_beta   90.00
_cell.angle_gamma   90.00
#
_symmetry.space_group_name_H-M   'P 1'
#
loop_
_entity.id
_entity.type
_entity.pdbx_description
1 polymer ?
#
loop_
_entity_poly.entity_id
_entity_poly.type
_entity_poly.pdbx_seq_one_letter_code
_entity_poly.pdbx_strand_id
1 'polypeptide(L)'
;MLRLPKSTTVKSHSDAKFERLDELLQFPGIACFEVQVQVTQQQGFGRFNLVTRWKRVYRQSKANQVWYLLTNLTDIETAFDSYAKRFSIEPMFRDFKTGGYNLEHCRAIGQRFHALALLVAIAYTIATEQSNRIRRK
;
A
#
# COMPACT_ATOMS: atom_id res chain seq x y z
N MET A 1 -1.79 -2.54 6.26
CA MET A 1 -2.78 -1.87 5.39
C MET A 1 -2.79 -2.54 4.02
N LEU A 2 -3.97 -2.83 3.49
CA LEU A 2 -4.18 -3.66 2.29
C LEU A 2 -4.93 -2.84 1.23
N ARG A 3 -4.50 -2.90 -0.04
CA ARG A 3 -5.30 -2.36 -1.15
C ARG A 3 -6.32 -3.39 -1.61
N LEU A 4 -7.58 -3.01 -1.63
CA LEU A 4 -8.68 -3.86 -2.08
C LEU A 4 -8.95 -3.70 -3.57
N PRO A 5 -9.34 -4.77 -4.28
CA PRO A 5 -9.85 -4.66 -5.64
C PRO A 5 -11.21 -3.96 -5.64
N LYS A 6 -11.50 -3.23 -6.72
CA LYS A 6 -12.75 -2.47 -6.88
C LYS A 6 -14.03 -3.33 -6.78
N SER A 7 -13.92 -4.63 -7.09
CA SER A 7 -15.02 -5.59 -7.01
C SER A 7 -15.30 -6.10 -5.59
N THR A 8 -14.56 -5.66 -4.59
CA THR A 8 -14.77 -6.11 -3.20
C THR A 8 -16.10 -5.57 -2.69
N THR A 9 -16.87 -6.41 -2.00
CA THR A 9 -18.09 -6.01 -1.33
C THR A 9 -17.81 -5.67 0.13
N VAL A 10 -18.35 -4.55 0.59
CA VAL A 10 -18.20 -4.08 1.97
C VAL A 10 -19.54 -3.72 2.56
N LYS A 11 -19.59 -3.71 3.90
CA LYS A 11 -20.78 -3.33 4.66
C LYS A 11 -20.36 -2.36 5.76
N SER A 12 -20.82 -1.11 5.67
CA SER A 12 -20.39 -0.02 6.55
C SER A 12 -21.05 -0.07 7.93
N HIS A 13 -22.33 -0.48 8.01
CA HIS A 13 -23.09 -0.58 9.27
C HIS A 13 -23.78 -1.94 9.39
N SER A 14 -24.13 -2.37 10.62
CA SER A 14 -24.74 -3.68 10.89
C SER A 14 -26.05 -3.95 10.14
N ASP A 15 -26.83 -2.91 9.82
CA ASP A 15 -28.09 -3.03 9.06
C ASP A 15 -27.95 -2.66 7.58
N ALA A 16 -26.77 -2.23 7.14
CA ALA A 16 -26.54 -1.90 5.74
C ALA A 16 -26.49 -3.18 4.87
N LYS A 17 -26.86 -3.02 3.59
CA LYS A 17 -26.61 -4.05 2.58
C LYS A 17 -25.12 -4.07 2.24
N PHE A 18 -24.66 -5.20 1.70
CA PHE A 18 -23.33 -5.26 1.11
C PHE A 18 -23.35 -4.54 -0.23
N GLU A 19 -22.43 -3.59 -0.41
CA GLU A 19 -22.28 -2.79 -1.62
C GLU A 19 -20.87 -2.95 -2.16
N ARG A 20 -20.69 -2.77 -3.47
CA ARG A 20 -19.36 -2.88 -4.08
C ARG A 20 -18.59 -1.58 -3.92
N LEU A 21 -17.28 -1.68 -3.76
CA LEU A 21 -16.40 -0.51 -3.62
C LEU A 21 -16.44 0.44 -4.83
N ASP A 22 -16.63 -0.07 -6.05
CA ASP A 22 -16.80 0.78 -7.25
C ASP A 22 -18.12 1.53 -7.31
N GLU A 23 -19.12 1.15 -6.51
CA GLU A 23 -20.42 1.82 -6.41
C GLU A 23 -20.41 2.92 -5.34
N LEU A 24 -19.49 2.86 -4.36
CA LEU A 24 -19.41 3.81 -3.25
C LEU A 24 -18.97 5.22 -3.66
N LEU A 25 -18.16 5.34 -4.71
CA LEU A 25 -17.60 6.63 -5.16
C LEU A 25 -18.13 6.98 -6.55
N GLN A 26 -18.81 8.13 -6.65
CA GLN A 26 -19.50 8.54 -7.88
C GLN A 26 -18.73 9.57 -8.72
N PHE A 27 -17.82 10.36 -8.12
CA PHE A 27 -17.05 11.39 -8.84
C PHE A 27 -15.61 11.57 -8.32
N PRO A 28 -14.66 11.99 -9.18
CA PRO A 28 -13.26 12.21 -8.82
C PRO A 28 -13.04 13.40 -7.89
N GLY A 29 -11.99 13.33 -7.06
CA GLY A 29 -11.58 14.39 -6.13
C GLY A 29 -12.06 14.22 -4.70
N ILE A 30 -12.78 13.13 -4.40
CA ILE A 30 -13.28 12.81 -3.05
C ILE A 30 -12.30 11.88 -2.33
N ALA A 31 -12.24 12.03 -1.00
CA ALA A 31 -11.72 11.02 -0.10
C ALA A 31 -12.77 10.69 0.97
N CYS A 32 -12.93 9.42 1.32
CA CYS A 32 -13.86 8.95 2.35
C CYS A 32 -13.13 8.06 3.37
N PHE A 33 -13.60 8.12 4.61
CA PHE A 33 -13.09 7.32 5.72
C PHE A 33 -14.28 6.68 6.44
N GLU A 34 -14.35 5.35 6.39
CA GLU A 34 -15.40 4.57 7.05
C GLU A 34 -14.78 3.70 8.14
N VAL A 35 -15.40 3.66 9.31
CA VAL A 35 -14.87 2.99 10.49
C VAL A 35 -15.61 1.68 10.69
N GLN A 36 -14.91 0.63 11.13
CA GLN A 36 -15.53 -0.66 11.47
C GLN A 36 -16.35 -1.29 10.34
N VAL A 37 -15.87 -1.16 9.11
CA VAL A 37 -16.45 -1.79 7.91
C VAL A 37 -16.18 -3.28 7.93
N GLN A 38 -17.21 -4.07 7.64
CA GLN A 38 -17.08 -5.49 7.38
C GLN A 38 -16.68 -5.71 5.93
N VAL A 39 -15.52 -6.31 5.71
CA VAL A 39 -15.01 -6.64 4.38
C VAL A 39 -15.22 -8.13 4.17
N THR A 40 -16.02 -8.48 3.16
CA THR A 40 -16.52 -9.83 2.82
C THR A 40 -17.73 -10.35 3.62
N GLN A 41 -18.48 -11.22 2.96
CA GLN A 41 -19.65 -11.93 3.51
C GLN A 41 -19.25 -13.20 4.28
N GLN A 42 -17.97 -13.60 4.22
CA GLN A 42 -17.48 -14.81 4.88
C GLN A 42 -17.38 -14.60 6.39
N GLN A 43 -17.83 -15.59 7.16
CA GLN A 43 -17.68 -15.58 8.61
C GLN A 43 -16.22 -15.78 9.01
N GLY A 44 -15.79 -15.12 10.09
CA GLY A 44 -14.44 -15.25 10.66
C GLY A 44 -13.52 -14.04 10.46
N PHE A 45 -13.89 -13.06 9.63
CA PHE A 45 -13.14 -11.82 9.48
C PHE A 45 -13.68 -10.70 10.38
N GLY A 46 -12.75 -9.98 11.03
CA GLY A 46 -13.06 -8.82 11.85
C GLY A 46 -13.49 -7.59 11.03
N ARG A 47 -13.83 -6.52 11.74
CA ARG A 47 -14.15 -5.21 11.17
C ARG A 47 -12.91 -4.32 11.14
N PHE A 48 -12.78 -3.51 10.09
CA PHE A 48 -11.61 -2.67 9.86
C PHE A 48 -12.02 -1.29 9.32
N ASN A 49 -11.11 -0.33 9.33
CA ASN A 49 -11.37 0.98 8.73
C ASN A 49 -11.09 0.91 7.23
N LEU A 50 -11.96 1.53 6.44
CA LEU A 50 -11.84 1.63 4.99
C LEU A 50 -11.55 3.07 4.63
N VAL A 51 -10.48 3.27 3.86
CA VAL A 51 -10.09 4.57 3.34
C VAL A 51 -10.15 4.54 1.83
N THR A 52 -10.88 5.47 1.23
CA THR A 52 -11.01 5.54 -0.22
C THR A 52 -10.54 6.90 -0.74
N ARG A 53 -9.69 6.94 -1.77
CA ARG A 53 -9.30 8.17 -2.48
C ARG A 53 -9.57 8.04 -3.94
N TRP A 54 -10.23 9.03 -4.50
CA TRP A 54 -10.26 9.23 -5.94
C TRP A 54 -9.45 10.47 -6.31
N LYS A 55 -8.26 10.26 -6.89
CA LYS A 55 -7.44 11.38 -7.37
C LYS A 55 -8.17 12.13 -8.48
N ARG A 56 -8.19 13.47 -8.39
CA ARG A 56 -8.77 14.33 -9.42
C ARG A 56 -8.02 14.17 -10.74
N VAL A 57 -8.76 14.01 -11.84
CA VAL A 57 -8.19 13.90 -13.18
C VAL A 57 -7.92 15.30 -13.71
N TYR A 58 -6.67 15.60 -14.05
CA TYR A 58 -6.25 16.83 -14.71
C TYR A 58 -5.66 16.52 -16.10
N ARG A 59 -5.90 17.41 -17.08
CA ARG A 59 -5.27 17.43 -18.42
C ARG A 59 -4.99 16.04 -19.02
N GLN A 60 -6.01 15.38 -19.56
CA GLN A 60 -5.91 14.10 -20.28
C GLN A 60 -5.13 12.98 -19.54
N SER A 61 -5.00 13.04 -18.21
CA SER A 61 -4.34 11.98 -17.44
C SER A 61 -5.11 10.67 -17.55
N LYS A 62 -4.47 9.63 -18.11
CA LYS A 62 -5.07 8.31 -18.41
C LYS A 62 -5.35 7.42 -17.20
N ALA A 63 -4.98 7.79 -15.98
CA ALA A 63 -5.07 6.90 -14.82
C ALA A 63 -6.14 7.35 -13.82
N ASN A 64 -7.37 6.92 -14.08
CA ASN A 64 -8.50 6.99 -13.16
C ASN A 64 -8.35 5.90 -12.06
N GLN A 65 -7.32 5.99 -11.23
CA GLN A 65 -7.07 4.98 -10.20
C GLN A 65 -7.63 5.45 -8.85
N VAL A 66 -8.74 4.82 -8.45
CA VAL A 66 -9.25 4.89 -7.10
C VAL A 66 -8.41 3.98 -6.20
N TRP A 67 -8.06 4.47 -5.02
CA TRP A 67 -7.43 3.70 -3.97
C TRP A 67 -8.50 3.30 -2.96
N TYR A 68 -8.63 2.00 -2.72
CA TYR A 68 -9.44 1.43 -1.66
C TYR A 68 -8.49 0.74 -0.69
N LEU A 69 -8.36 1.28 0.52
CA LEU A 69 -7.36 0.86 1.49
C LEU A 69 -8.04 0.37 2.77
N LEU A 70 -7.82 -0.89 3.10
CA LEU A 70 -8.22 -1.48 4.36
C LEU A 70 -7.13 -1.27 5.41
N THR A 71 -7.46 -0.62 6.50
CA THR A 71 -6.50 -0.18 7.51
C THR A 71 -7.04 -0.27 8.93
N ASN A 72 -6.14 -0.33 9.90
CA ASN A 72 -6.43 -0.15 11.33
C ASN A 72 -6.07 1.26 11.82
N LEU A 73 -5.55 2.11 10.92
CA LEU A 73 -5.27 3.52 11.21
C LEU A 73 -6.57 4.30 11.36
N THR A 74 -6.54 5.32 12.20
CA THR A 74 -7.70 6.15 12.56
C THR A 74 -7.76 7.48 11.82
N ASP A 75 -6.74 7.80 11.02
CA ASP A 75 -6.61 9.06 10.29
C ASP A 75 -6.40 8.82 8.78
N ILE A 76 -7.11 9.62 7.98
CA ILE A 76 -7.15 9.48 6.53
C ILE A 76 -5.81 9.84 5.88
N GLU A 77 -5.19 10.94 6.31
CA GLU A 77 -3.91 11.41 5.76
C GLU A 77 -2.79 10.46 6.15
N THR A 78 -2.74 10.02 7.40
CA THR A 78 -1.78 9.03 7.89
C THR A 78 -1.91 7.71 7.14
N ALA A 79 -3.13 7.27 6.81
CA ALA A 79 -3.35 6.10 6.00
C ALA A 79 -2.79 6.28 4.57
N PHE A 80 -3.05 7.40 3.92
CA PHE A 80 -2.51 7.67 2.58
C PHE A 80 -0.99 7.82 2.57
N ASP A 81 -0.43 8.55 3.52
CA ASP A 81 1.02 8.74 3.64
C ASP A 81 1.73 7.41 3.87
N SER A 82 1.16 6.57 4.74
CA SER A 82 1.66 5.22 4.98
C SER A 82 1.57 4.36 3.70
N TYR A 83 0.50 4.50 2.91
CA TYR A 83 0.37 3.76 1.66
C TYR A 83 1.39 4.23 0.63
N ALA A 84 1.58 5.54 0.50
CA ALA A 84 2.50 6.14 -0.45
C ALA A 84 3.95 5.74 -0.15
N LYS A 85 4.33 5.60 1.12
CA LYS A 85 5.65 5.10 1.53
C LYS A 85 5.89 3.64 1.14
N ARG A 86 4.84 2.85 0.87
CA ARG A 86 4.99 1.45 0.44
C ARG A 86 5.79 1.31 -0.85
N PHE A 87 5.76 2.31 -1.73
CA PHE A 87 6.53 2.29 -2.99
C PHE A 87 8.04 2.50 -2.75
N SER A 88 8.46 2.96 -1.57
CA SER A 88 9.87 3.18 -1.24
C SER A 88 10.72 1.90 -1.18
N ILE A 89 10.09 0.71 -1.11
CA ILE A 89 10.80 -0.57 -1.18
C ILE A 89 11.01 -1.07 -2.62
N GLU A 90 10.34 -0.48 -3.61
CA GLU A 90 10.46 -0.91 -5.01
C GLU A 90 11.87 -0.74 -5.59
N PRO A 91 12.64 0.32 -5.26
CA PRO A 91 14.04 0.43 -5.66
C PRO A 91 14.88 -0.76 -5.15
N MET A 92 14.70 -1.14 -3.87
CA MET A 92 15.39 -2.30 -3.29
C MET A 92 15.07 -3.59 -4.07
N PHE A 93 13.80 -3.83 -4.40
CA PHE A 93 13.42 -5.00 -5.21
C PHE A 93 13.97 -4.96 -6.64
N ARG A 94 14.06 -3.77 -7.25
CA ARG A 94 14.68 -3.59 -8.57
C ARG A 94 16.17 -3.95 -8.53
N ASP A 95 16.87 -3.51 -7.48
CA ASP A 95 18.29 -3.74 -7.31
C ASP A 95 18.61 -5.22 -7.02
N PHE A 96 17.67 -5.98 -6.45
CA PHE A 96 17.83 -7.44 -6.26
C PHE A 96 17.70 -8.23 -7.56
N LYS A 97 17.04 -7.64 -8.55
CA LYS A 97 16.82 -8.19 -9.89
C LYS A 97 17.91 -7.70 -10.85
N THR A 98 17.57 -7.62 -12.13
CA THR A 98 18.45 -7.13 -13.20
C THR A 98 18.79 -5.64 -13.12
N GLY A 99 18.16 -4.87 -12.23
CA GLY A 99 18.40 -3.43 -12.11
C GLY A 99 19.58 -3.05 -11.22
N GLY A 100 20.28 -4.01 -10.60
CA GLY A 100 21.40 -3.75 -9.69
C GLY A 100 22.26 -5.00 -9.43
N TYR A 101 22.34 -5.42 -8.17
CA TYR A 101 23.18 -6.50 -7.66
C TYR A 101 22.87 -7.90 -8.21
N ASN A 102 21.73 -8.06 -8.91
CA ASN A 102 21.35 -9.30 -9.58
C ASN A 102 21.41 -10.52 -8.64
N LEU A 103 20.92 -10.33 -7.42
CA LEU A 103 20.91 -11.36 -6.38
C LEU A 103 20.09 -12.58 -6.80
N GLU A 104 19.08 -12.41 -7.66
CA GLU A 104 18.32 -13.53 -8.24
C GLU A 104 19.18 -14.44 -9.15
N HIS A 105 20.24 -13.91 -9.76
CA HIS A 105 21.18 -14.70 -10.58
C HIS A 105 22.52 -14.96 -9.88
N CYS A 106 22.79 -14.28 -8.76
CA CYS A 106 23.84 -14.64 -7.84
C CYS A 106 23.45 -15.98 -7.21
N ARG A 107 23.95 -17.10 -7.74
CA ARG A 107 23.67 -18.48 -7.28
C ARG A 107 24.22 -18.78 -5.85
N ALA A 108 24.26 -17.77 -4.97
CA ALA A 108 24.66 -17.88 -3.59
C ALA A 108 23.63 -18.70 -2.81
N ILE A 109 24.11 -19.68 -2.04
CA ILE A 109 23.29 -20.57 -1.22
C ILE A 109 23.87 -20.66 0.20
N GLY A 110 23.06 -21.12 1.15
CA GLY A 110 23.50 -21.33 2.53
C GLY A 110 24.05 -20.05 3.15
N GLN A 111 25.15 -20.15 3.90
CA GLN A 111 25.74 -19.02 4.63
C GLN A 111 26.08 -17.81 3.76
N ARG A 112 26.51 -18.03 2.50
CA ARG A 112 26.84 -16.93 1.58
C ARG A 112 25.62 -16.06 1.25
N PHE A 113 24.46 -16.69 1.07
CA PHE A 113 23.20 -15.97 0.85
C PHE A 113 22.80 -15.16 2.09
N HIS A 114 22.88 -15.75 3.29
CA HIS A 114 22.57 -15.05 4.54
C HIS A 114 23.47 -13.82 4.74
N ALA A 115 24.78 -13.96 4.50
CA ALA A 115 25.73 -12.85 4.61
C ALA A 115 25.40 -11.73 3.61
N LEU A 116 25.09 -12.07 2.35
CA LEU A 116 24.69 -11.09 1.34
C LEU A 116 23.39 -10.37 1.70
N ALA A 117 22.37 -11.11 2.14
CA ALA A 117 21.09 -10.54 2.57
C ALA A 117 21.28 -9.57 3.76
N LEU A 118 22.14 -9.93 4.71
CA LEU A 118 22.47 -9.07 5.85
C LEU A 118 23.21 -7.80 5.43
N LEU A 119 24.24 -7.91 4.58
CA LEU A 119 24.99 -6.76 4.08
C LEU A 119 24.09 -5.78 3.33
N VAL A 120 23.19 -6.31 2.50
CA VAL A 120 22.19 -5.55 1.77
C VAL A 120 21.23 -4.85 2.74
N ALA A 121 20.71 -5.55 3.75
CA ALA A 121 19.83 -4.94 4.76
C ALA A 121 20.52 -3.78 5.50
N ILE A 122 21.78 -3.96 5.88
CA ILE A 122 22.59 -2.91 6.52
C ILE A 122 22.77 -1.72 5.57
N ALA A 123 23.15 -1.97 4.30
CA ALA A 123 23.35 -0.92 3.31
C ALA A 123 22.08 -0.08 3.07
N TYR A 124 20.92 -0.72 2.89
CA TYR A 124 19.65 0.01 2.73
C TYR A 124 19.21 0.73 3.99
N THR A 125 19.49 0.19 5.18
CA THR A 125 19.20 0.87 6.45
C THR A 125 20.00 2.17 6.53
N ILE A 126 21.31 2.12 6.25
CA ILE A 126 22.19 3.30 6.25
C ILE A 126 21.74 4.32 5.20
N ALA A 127 21.44 3.87 3.97
CA ALA A 127 20.98 4.74 2.90
C ALA A 127 19.65 5.45 3.24
N THR A 128 18.73 4.73 3.87
CA THR A 128 17.43 5.27 4.29
C THR A 128 17.61 6.33 5.38
N GLU A 129 18.45 6.07 6.38
CA GLU A 129 18.78 7.03 7.43
C GLU A 129 19.43 8.31 6.87
N GLN A 130 20.36 8.18 5.93
CA GLN A 130 20.98 9.34 5.27
C GLN A 130 19.96 10.13 4.45
N SER A 131 19.09 9.46 3.69
CA SER A 131 18.03 10.10 2.93
C SER A 131 17.07 10.89 3.84
N ASN A 132 16.68 10.30 4.97
CA ASN A 132 15.84 10.97 5.97
C ASN A 132 16.52 12.22 6.55
N ARG A 133 17.83 12.19 6.79
CA ARG A 133 18.59 13.37 7.23
C ARG A 133 18.62 14.47 6.19
N ILE A 134 18.78 14.13 4.91
CA ILE A 134 18.79 15.10 3.80
C ILE A 134 17.42 15.76 3.64
N ARG A 135 16.32 15.00 3.70
CA ARG A 135 14.96 15.55 3.58
C ARG A 135 14.50 16.43 4.75
N ARG A 136 15.22 16.40 5.88
CA ARG A 136 14.95 17.22 7.07
C ARG A 136 15.72 18.55 7.09
N LYS A 137 16.68 18.73 6.19
CA LYS A 137 17.35 20.02 5.94
C LYS A 137 16.57 20.83 4.91
#